data_AF-A0A6G9QMS5-F1
#
_entry.id   AF-A0A6G9QMS5-F1
#
_cell.length_a   1.000
_cell.length_b   1.000
_cell.length_c   1.000
_cell.angle_alpha   90.00
_cell.angle_beta   90.00
_cell.angle_gamma   90.00
#
_symmetry.space_group_name_H-M   'P 1'
#
loop_
_entity.id
_entity.type
_entity.pdbx_description
1 polymer ?
#
loop_
_entity_poly.entity_id
_entity_poly.type
_entity_poly.pdbx_seq_one_letter_code
_entity_poly.pdbx_strand_id
1 'polypeptide(L)' 'MLKQVYDASGANTGTFDGEYVYNLSGQMVLRNDEDEVYHMEMPCKYVGVFEGQQATDRSGSLLFRLED' A
#
# COMPACT_ATOMS: atom_id res chain seq x y z
N MET A 1 -3.33 -1.34 -15.59
CA MET A 1 -2.17 -0.43 -15.63
C MET A 1 -1.65 -0.34 -14.21
N LEU A 2 -0.35 -0.55 -13.98
CA LEU A 2 0.21 -0.42 -12.63
C LEU A 2 0.26 1.05 -12.23
N LYS A 3 -0.20 1.35 -11.02
CA LYS A 3 -0.03 2.68 -10.41
C LYS A 3 1.28 2.75 -9.65
N GLN A 4 1.85 3.94 -9.54
CA GLN A 4 3.08 4.16 -8.76
C GLN A 4 2.71 4.41 -7.30
N VAL A 5 3.52 3.90 -6.39
CA VAL A 5 3.31 3.96 -4.94
C VAL A 5 4.36 4.86 -4.31
N TYR A 6 3.94 5.77 -3.45
CA TYR A 6 4.81 6.76 -2.81
C TYR A 6 4.62 6.77 -1.30
N ASP A 7 5.70 7.05 -0.57
CA ASP A 7 5.66 7.29 0.87
C ASP A 7 5.23 8.72 1.22
N ALA A 8 5.17 9.03 2.52
CA ALA A 8 4.80 10.35 3.04
C ALA A 8 5.78 11.47 2.66
N SER A 9 7.02 11.14 2.29
CA SER A 9 8.02 12.10 1.81
C SER A 9 7.91 12.37 0.31
N GLY A 10 7.08 11.61 -0.41
CA GLY A 10 6.95 11.66 -1.87
C GLY A 10 8.00 10.83 -2.60
N ALA A 11 8.72 9.93 -1.91
CA ALA A 11 9.63 8.99 -2.57
C ALA A 11 8.83 7.81 -3.13
N ASN A 12 9.15 7.40 -4.36
CA ASN A 12 8.57 6.19 -4.94
C ASN A 12 9.10 4.97 -4.20
N THR A 13 8.19 4.12 -3.72
CA THR A 13 8.49 2.91 -2.95
C THR A 13 8.10 1.64 -3.68
N GLY A 14 7.41 1.74 -4.82
CA GLY A 14 6.85 0.56 -5.46
C GLY A 14 5.75 0.81 -6.48
N THR A 15 5.00 -0.26 -6.74
CA THR A 15 3.86 -0.27 -7.66
C THR A 15 2.64 -0.94 -7.03
N PHE A 16 1.46 -0.62 -7.57
CA PHE A 16 0.18 -1.17 -7.16
C PHE A 16 -0.59 -1.66 -8.39
N ASP A 17 -1.15 -2.87 -8.31
CA ASP A 17 -1.87 -3.50 -9.42
C ASP A 17 -3.40 -3.51 -9.30
N GLY A 18 -3.93 -3.04 -8.16
CA GLY A 18 -5.36 -3.11 -7.83
C GLY A 18 -5.65 -3.95 -6.60
N GLU A 19 -4.75 -4.88 -6.24
CA GLU A 19 -4.88 -5.75 -5.07
C GLU A 19 -3.59 -5.76 -4.22
N TYR A 20 -2.41 -5.72 -4.84
CA TYR A 20 -1.12 -5.83 -4.16
C TYR A 20 -0.25 -4.61 -4.36
N VAL A 21 0.47 -4.26 -3.30
CA VAL A 21 1.61 -3.34 -3.35
C VAL A 21 2.90 -4.14 -3.46
N TYR A 22 3.69 -3.84 -4.47
CA TYR A 22 5.01 -4.40 -4.70
C TYR A 22 6.07 -3.37 -4.36
N ASN A 23 7.12 -3.76 -3.63
CA ASN A 23 8.29 -2.90 -3.44
C ASN A 23 9.10 -2.76 -4.75
N LEU A 24 10.12 -1.89 -4.75
CA LEU A 24 11.03 -1.70 -5.90
C LEU A 24 11.78 -2.98 -6.35
N SER A 25 11.87 -3.99 -5.47
CA SER A 25 12.46 -5.30 -5.79
C SER A 25 11.43 -6.29 -6.37
N GLY A 26 10.18 -5.88 -6.57
CA GLY A 26 9.09 -6.71 -7.08
C GLY A 26 8.46 -7.65 -6.06
N GLN A 27 8.74 -7.48 -4.76
CA GLN A 27 8.16 -8.31 -3.71
C GLN A 27 6.85 -7.70 -3.20
N MET A 28 5.83 -8.54 -2.99
CA MET A 28 4.57 -8.12 -2.37
C MET A 28 4.80 -7.75 -0.90
N VAL A 29 4.42 -6.54 -0.52
CA VAL A 29 4.59 -6.03 0.86
C VAL A 29 3.26 -5.75 1.55
N LEU A 30 2.25 -5.35 0.79
CA LEU A 30 0.89 -5.12 1.28
C LEU A 30 -0.13 -5.75 0.33
N ARG A 31 -1.26 -6.17 0.89
CA ARG A 31 -2.47 -6.56 0.17
C ARG A 31 -3.60 -5.62 0.57
N ASN A 32 -4.32 -5.12 -0.41
CA ASN A 32 -5.58 -4.41 -0.25
C ASN A 32 -6.72 -5.39 -0.53
N ASP A 33 -7.64 -5.49 0.41
CA ASP A 33 -8.87 -6.27 0.31
C ASP A 33 -10.03 -5.31 0.59
N GLU A 34 -10.71 -4.88 -0.47
CA GLU A 34 -11.67 -3.76 -0.44
C GLU A 34 -11.03 -2.50 0.18
N ASP A 35 -11.52 -2.05 1.33
CA ASP A 35 -11.02 -0.88 2.06
C ASP A 35 -9.94 -1.27 3.08
N GLU A 36 -9.58 -2.54 3.24
CA GLU A 36 -8.66 -3.01 4.27
C GLU A 36 -7.26 -3.28 3.72
N VAL A 37 -6.23 -2.90 4.49
CA VAL A 37 -4.82 -3.08 4.12
C VAL A 37 -4.14 -4.04 5.09
N TYR A 38 -3.44 -5.01 4.53
CA TYR A 38 -2.76 -6.09 5.25
C TYR A 38 -1.27 -6.13 4.90
N HIS A 39 -0.41 -6.33 5.90
CA HIS A 39 0.96 -6.76 5.67
C HIS A 39 1.00 -8.20 5.17
N MET A 40 1.89 -8.46 4.20
CA MET A 40 2.14 -9.78 3.62
C MET A 40 3.18 -10.61 4.40
N GLU A 41 3.80 -10.05 5.44
CA GLU A 41 4.64 -10.82 6.37
C GLU A 41 3.75 -11.80 7.14
N MET A 42 4.16 -13.07 7.23
CA MET A 42 3.35 -14.10 7.89
C MET A 42 3.44 -14.00 9.42
N PRO A 43 2.31 -14.08 10.15
CA PRO A 43 0.94 -14.13 9.64
C PRO A 43 0.48 -12.76 9.11
N CYS A 44 -0.30 -12.76 8.02
CA CYS A 44 -0.81 -11.51 7.45
C CYS A 44 -1.53 -10.68 8.52
N LYS A 45 -1.24 -9.38 8.57
CA LYS A 45 -1.70 -8.50 9.65
C LYS A 45 -2.40 -7.28 9.10
N TYR A 46 -3.64 -7.04 9.55
CA TYR A 46 -4.37 -5.81 9.27
C TYR A 46 -3.64 -4.59 9.85
N VAL A 47 -3.28 -3.64 8.98
CA VAL A 47 -2.50 -2.45 9.33
C VAL A 47 -3.27 -1.15 9.19
N GLY A 48 -4.25 -1.09 8.31
CA GLY A 48 -4.86 0.18 7.96
C GLY A 48 -5.97 0.07 6.95
N VAL A 49 -6.46 1.22 6.54
CA VAL A 49 -7.56 1.38 5.60
C VAL A 49 -7.04 2.03 4.32
N PHE A 50 -7.56 1.58 3.18
CA PHE A 50 -7.31 2.16 1.87
C PHE A 50 -8.57 2.90 1.42
N GLU A 51 -8.46 4.22 1.28
CA GLU A 51 -9.57 5.08 0.87
C GLU A 51 -9.15 5.96 -0.31
N GLY A 52 -9.88 5.86 -1.41
CA GLY A 52 -9.61 6.63 -2.63
C GLY A 52 -8.29 6.24 -3.29
N GLN A 53 -7.23 7.02 -3.04
CA GLN A 53 -5.89 6.81 -3.61
C GLN A 53 -4.80 6.74 -2.54
N GLN A 54 -5.14 6.53 -1.27
CA GLN A 54 -4.17 6.44 -0.19
C GLN A 54 -4.54 5.37 0.83
N ALA A 55 -3.53 4.75 1.42
CA ALA A 55 -3.65 3.88 2.57
C ALA A 55 -3.12 4.59 3.82
N THR A 56 -3.87 4.53 4.91
CA THR A 56 -3.48 5.06 6.22
C THR A 56 -3.56 4.00 7.28
N ASP A 57 -2.65 4.04 8.24
CA ASP A 57 -2.69 3.17 9.42
C ASP A 57 -3.82 3.57 10.39
N ARG A 58 -3.96 2.82 11.48
CA ARG A 58 -4.97 3.10 12.53
C ARG A 58 -4.74 4.40 13.30
N SER A 59 -3.55 5.00 13.20
CA SER A 59 -3.22 6.30 13.78
C SER A 59 -3.52 7.47 12.83
N GLY A 60 -3.86 7.18 11.57
CA GLY A 60 -4.02 8.16 10.50
C GLY A 60 -2.70 8.50 9.79
N SER A 61 -1.61 7.79 10.08
CA SER A 61 -0.34 7.97 9.38
C SER A 61 -0.40 7.32 8.01
N LEU A 62 0.18 7.98 6.99
CA LEU A 62 0.20 7.46 5.62
C LEU A 62 1.08 6.20 5.54
N LEU A 63 0.50 5.11 5.05
CA LEU A 63 1.23 3.90 4.66
C LEU A 63 1.79 4.07 3.25
N PHE A 64 0.91 4.43 2.32
CA PHE A 64 1.30 4.77 0.96
C PHE A 64 0.22 5.60 0.26
N ARG A 65 0.60 6.32 -0.79
CA ARG A 65 -0.33 6.94 -1.73
C ARG A 65 -0.07 6.48 -3.16
N LEU A 66 -1.12 6.48 -3.96
CA LEU A 66 -1.06 6.23 -5.39
C LEU A 66 -1.01 7.54 -6.14
N GLU A 67 -0.14 7.61 -7.14
CA GLU A 67 -0.17 8.67 -8.15
C GLU A 67 -0.36 8.05 -9.54
N ASP A 68 -1.00 8.82 -10.42
CA ASP A 68 -1.31 8.43 -11.82
C ASP A 68 -0.10 8.54 -12.75
#